data_AF-A0A7C6X537-F1
#
_entry.id   AF-A0A7C6X537-F1
#
_cell.length_a   1.000
_cell.length_b   1.000
_cell.length_c   1.000
_cell.angle_alpha   90.00
_cell.angle_beta   90.00
_cell.angle_gamma   90.00
#
_symmetry.space_group_name_H-M   'P 1'
#
loop_
_entity.id
_entity.type
_entity.pdbx_description
1 polymer ?
#
loop_
_entity_poly.entity_id
_entity_poly.type
_entity_poly.pdbx_seq_one_letter_code
_entity_poly.pdbx_strand_id
1 'polypeptide(L)'
;MEGDTLFAHRSWTGICIYRIDFKPDNKHVVTVNRDPEQYKCTSTEEDAQQLNNLLNWWTQDSYDYYHEWLAETVDTLKKTGKIPDKLKVSGQEVDAYFFHRPEEPHGYLSNWYTSPFDLDGMHFSSVEQYIMYRKCVIFGDENSAKAVLATEDTATQQAIGRKAAGYIGSVWAGMRQMVVFRGLMAKFRQNEDLKQKLLDTGDAYLVECAGSDKIWACGIRLNDDKRFDAANWTGDNILGFALMEVREMLREAVE
;
A
#
# COMPACT_ATOMS: atom_id res chain seq x y z
N MET A 1 -3.93 -50.90 3.23
CA MET A 1 -3.69 -50.35 4.58
C MET A 1 -4.14 -51.39 5.57
N GLU A 2 -3.32 -51.69 6.56
CA GLU A 2 -3.63 -52.67 7.61
C GLU A 2 -3.26 -52.02 8.95
N GLY A 3 -4.26 -51.79 9.83
CA GLY A 3 -4.06 -50.97 11.01
C GLY A 3 -3.53 -49.58 10.65
N ASP A 4 -2.47 -49.15 11.36
CA ASP A 4 -1.78 -47.86 11.13
C ASP A 4 -0.69 -47.94 10.05
N THR A 5 -0.64 -49.02 9.27
CA THR A 5 0.40 -49.24 8.26
C THR A 5 -0.17 -49.18 6.84
N LEU A 6 0.36 -48.27 6.03
CA LEU A 6 0.11 -48.20 4.59
C LEU A 6 1.22 -48.93 3.83
N PHE A 7 0.83 -49.94 3.07
CA PHE A 7 1.68 -50.64 2.11
C PHE A 7 1.40 -50.08 0.72
N ALA A 8 2.40 -49.48 0.07
CA ALA A 8 2.32 -49.00 -1.30
C ALA A 8 3.08 -49.94 -2.24
N HIS A 9 2.34 -50.49 -3.20
CA HIS A 9 2.78 -51.48 -4.16
C HIS A 9 2.88 -50.82 -5.54
N ARG A 10 3.76 -51.33 -6.41
CA ARG A 10 3.63 -51.06 -7.85
C ARG A 10 2.80 -52.14 -8.50
N SER A 11 1.81 -51.75 -9.32
CA SER A 11 0.65 -52.58 -9.68
C SER A 11 0.93 -53.86 -10.48
N TRP A 12 2.13 -54.08 -11.02
CA TRP A 12 2.42 -55.27 -11.84
C TRP A 12 3.35 -56.32 -11.20
N THR A 13 4.05 -56.01 -10.11
CA THR A 13 4.97 -56.99 -9.45
C THR A 13 4.39 -57.63 -8.20
N GLY A 14 3.36 -57.03 -7.59
CA GLY A 14 2.83 -57.48 -6.29
C GLY A 14 3.80 -57.28 -5.12
N ILE A 15 4.96 -56.66 -5.35
CA ILE A 15 5.96 -56.40 -4.32
C ILE A 15 5.60 -55.07 -3.63
N CYS A 16 5.52 -55.12 -2.30
CA CYS A 16 5.42 -53.93 -1.48
C CYS A 16 6.77 -53.21 -1.46
N ILE A 17 6.83 -52.02 -2.08
CA ILE A 17 8.07 -51.24 -2.20
C ILE A 17 8.20 -50.26 -1.03
N TYR A 18 7.07 -49.69 -0.59
CA TYR A 18 7.05 -48.71 0.49
C TYR A 18 6.09 -49.16 1.58
N ARG A 19 6.56 -49.06 2.82
CA ARG A 19 5.76 -49.25 4.02
C ARG A 19 5.81 -47.94 4.82
N ILE A 20 4.65 -47.39 5.13
CA ILE A 20 4.50 -46.19 5.95
C ILE A 20 3.78 -46.59 7.23
N ASP A 21 4.44 -46.47 8.38
CA ASP A 21 3.82 -46.69 9.68
C ASP A 21 3.44 -45.33 10.30
N PHE A 22 2.14 -45.05 10.36
CA PHE A 22 1.62 -43.86 11.02
C PHE A 22 1.69 -44.02 12.54
N LYS A 23 1.97 -42.92 13.25
CA LYS A 23 2.10 -42.84 14.71
C LYS A 23 1.20 -41.73 15.25
N PRO A 24 0.88 -41.75 16.55
CA PRO A 24 0.22 -40.62 17.22
C PRO A 24 1.01 -39.31 17.04
N ASP A 25 0.34 -38.17 17.28
CA ASP A 25 0.90 -36.82 17.17
C ASP A 25 1.47 -36.50 15.78
N ASN A 26 0.76 -36.90 14.72
CA ASN A 26 1.10 -36.57 13.33
C ASN A 26 2.49 -37.05 12.85
N LYS A 27 3.04 -38.08 13.50
CA LYS A 27 4.33 -38.69 13.15
C LYS A 27 4.16 -39.90 12.23
N HIS A 28 5.19 -40.22 11.46
CA HIS A 28 5.22 -41.40 10.62
C HIS A 28 6.65 -41.93 10.43
N VAL A 29 6.78 -43.17 9.99
CA VAL A 29 8.05 -43.79 9.60
C VAL A 29 7.90 -44.41 8.21
N VAL A 30 8.75 -44.00 7.27
CA VAL A 30 8.84 -44.59 5.94
C VAL A 30 9.94 -45.65 5.90
N THR A 31 9.58 -46.86 5.49
CA THR A 31 10.51 -47.96 5.18
C THR A 31 10.41 -48.31 3.70
N VAL A 32 11.55 -48.33 3.01
CA VAL A 32 11.64 -48.71 1.59
C VAL A 32 12.29 -50.08 1.50
N ASN A 33 11.58 -51.06 0.93
CA ASN A 33 12.06 -52.42 0.76
C ASN A 33 12.02 -52.81 -0.72
N ARG A 34 13.04 -52.38 -1.46
CA ARG A 34 13.13 -52.58 -2.91
C ARG A 34 14.38 -53.38 -3.24
N ASP A 35 14.30 -54.16 -4.32
CA ASP A 35 15.46 -54.85 -4.88
C ASP A 35 16.40 -53.85 -5.60
N PRO A 36 17.64 -53.63 -5.11
CA PRO A 36 18.57 -52.69 -5.71
C PRO A 36 19.05 -53.11 -7.11
N GLU A 37 18.99 -54.40 -7.47
CA GLU A 37 19.35 -54.86 -8.81
C GLU A 37 18.28 -54.54 -9.85
N GLN A 38 17.01 -54.45 -9.42
CA GLN A 38 15.88 -54.12 -10.29
C GLN A 38 15.72 -52.61 -10.48
N TYR A 39 16.14 -51.78 -9.51
CA TYR A 39 15.85 -50.33 -9.47
C TYR A 39 17.11 -49.49 -9.23
N LYS A 40 17.94 -49.35 -10.28
CA LYS A 40 19.26 -48.68 -10.21
C LYS A 40 19.25 -47.15 -10.37
N CYS A 41 18.09 -46.54 -10.63
CA CYS A 41 17.97 -45.13 -11.04
C CYS A 41 17.75 -44.12 -9.90
N THR A 42 17.57 -44.57 -8.66
CA THR A 42 17.41 -43.72 -7.45
C THR A 42 18.09 -44.45 -6.28
N SER A 43 18.21 -43.87 -5.09
CA SER A 43 18.59 -44.59 -3.85
C SER A 43 17.40 -44.85 -2.92
N THR A 44 17.49 -45.86 -2.05
CA THR A 44 16.45 -46.18 -1.05
C THR A 44 16.23 -45.00 -0.09
N GLU A 45 17.32 -44.32 0.24
CA GLU A 45 17.38 -43.16 1.13
C GLU A 45 16.69 -41.95 0.49
N GLU A 46 16.93 -41.68 -0.79
CA GLU A 46 16.29 -40.57 -1.51
C GLU A 46 14.78 -40.76 -1.64
N ASP A 47 14.32 -41.97 -1.97
CA ASP A 47 12.90 -42.27 -2.06
C ASP A 47 12.21 -42.11 -0.69
N ALA A 48 12.85 -42.63 0.37
CA ALA A 48 12.36 -42.46 1.74
C ALA A 48 12.25 -40.99 2.10
N GLN A 49 13.27 -40.19 1.77
CA GLN A 49 13.31 -38.76 2.04
C GLN A 49 12.21 -38.00 1.28
N GLN A 50 11.99 -38.29 -0.01
CA GLN A 50 10.93 -37.66 -0.79
C GLN A 50 9.54 -37.97 -0.23
N LEU A 51 9.31 -39.22 0.17
CA LEU A 51 8.03 -39.62 0.75
C LEU A 51 7.83 -39.02 2.14
N ASN A 52 8.87 -38.94 2.97
CA ASN A 52 8.83 -38.23 4.24
C ASN A 52 8.56 -36.73 4.02
N ASN A 53 9.16 -36.07 3.02
CA ASN A 53 8.90 -34.66 2.72
C ASN A 53 7.42 -34.42 2.36
N LEU A 54 6.86 -35.30 1.52
CA LEU A 54 5.45 -35.24 1.17
C LEU A 54 4.58 -35.43 2.43
N LEU A 55 4.79 -36.50 3.18
CA LEU A 55 3.98 -36.83 4.36
C LEU A 55 4.11 -35.76 5.46
N ASN A 56 5.31 -35.24 5.72
CA ASN A 56 5.51 -34.13 6.66
C ASN A 56 4.73 -32.87 6.25
N TRP A 57 4.64 -32.59 4.95
CA TRP A 57 3.82 -31.48 4.45
C TRP A 57 2.32 -31.72 4.72
N TRP A 58 1.85 -32.96 4.65
CA TRP A 58 0.45 -33.35 4.93
C TRP A 58 0.13 -33.44 6.43
N THR A 59 1.11 -33.75 7.28
CA THR A 59 0.90 -33.97 8.72
C THR A 59 1.40 -32.82 9.60
N GLN A 60 1.94 -31.73 9.03
CA GLN A 60 2.29 -30.56 9.81
C GLN A 60 1.07 -30.00 10.56
N ASP A 61 1.25 -29.63 11.83
CA ASP A 61 0.20 -29.03 12.65
C ASP A 61 -0.21 -27.70 11.99
N SER A 62 -1.32 -27.74 11.24
CA SER A 62 -1.93 -26.64 10.48
C SER A 62 -1.05 -26.00 9.39
N TYR A 63 -1.01 -26.60 8.19
CA TYR A 63 -0.88 -25.77 6.99
C TYR A 63 -2.25 -25.16 6.68
N ASP A 64 -2.47 -23.99 7.27
CA ASP A 64 -3.72 -23.27 7.15
C ASP A 64 -3.81 -22.56 5.80
N TYR A 65 -4.13 -23.36 4.76
CA TYR A 65 -4.37 -22.88 3.40
C TYR A 65 -5.39 -21.74 3.36
N TYR A 66 -6.37 -21.76 4.27
CA TYR A 66 -7.35 -20.68 4.39
C TYR A 66 -6.72 -19.40 4.88
N HIS A 67 -5.84 -19.44 5.89
CA HIS A 67 -5.16 -18.24 6.38
C HIS A 67 -4.17 -17.68 5.37
N GLU A 68 -3.43 -18.52 4.62
CA GLU A 68 -2.54 -18.03 3.57
C GLU A 68 -3.34 -17.40 2.42
N TRP A 69 -4.39 -18.07 1.93
CA TRP A 69 -5.27 -17.53 0.90
C TRP A 69 -6.01 -16.26 1.36
N LEU A 70 -6.45 -16.21 2.62
CA LEU A 70 -7.07 -15.01 3.21
C LEU A 70 -6.05 -13.89 3.35
N ALA A 71 -4.82 -14.19 3.77
CA ALA A 71 -3.75 -13.19 3.86
C ALA A 71 -3.41 -12.62 2.47
N GLU A 72 -3.27 -13.47 1.45
CA GLU A 72 -3.06 -13.04 0.06
C GLU A 72 -4.25 -12.22 -0.47
N THR A 73 -5.48 -12.62 -0.14
CA THR A 73 -6.70 -11.90 -0.53
C THR A 73 -6.75 -10.55 0.17
N VAL A 74 -6.49 -10.50 1.47
CA VAL A 74 -6.43 -9.25 2.24
C VAL A 74 -5.32 -8.35 1.73
N ASP A 75 -4.14 -8.89 1.44
CA ASP A 75 -3.04 -8.15 0.82
C ASP A 75 -3.42 -7.62 -0.56
N THR A 76 -4.16 -8.39 -1.34
CA THR A 76 -4.68 -7.95 -2.64
C THR A 76 -5.74 -6.85 -2.45
N LEU A 77 -6.62 -6.95 -1.45
CA LEU A 77 -7.61 -5.94 -1.13
C LEU A 77 -6.96 -4.64 -0.63
N LYS A 78 -5.93 -4.74 0.20
CA LYS A 78 -5.10 -3.60 0.63
C LYS A 78 -4.36 -2.97 -0.54
N LYS A 79 -3.71 -3.77 -1.38
CA LYS A 79 -3.06 -3.31 -2.63
C LYS A 79 -4.03 -2.68 -3.62
N THR A 80 -5.31 -3.04 -3.59
CA THR A 80 -6.36 -2.40 -4.41
C THR A 80 -7.03 -1.23 -3.70
N GLY A 81 -6.62 -0.91 -2.46
CA GLY A 81 -7.13 0.20 -1.66
C GLY A 81 -8.53 -0.01 -1.10
N LYS A 82 -9.04 -1.24 -1.08
CA LYS A 82 -10.41 -1.56 -0.62
C LYS A 82 -10.52 -1.65 0.90
N ILE A 83 -9.42 -1.86 1.60
CA ILE A 83 -9.35 -1.99 3.06
C ILE A 83 -8.15 -1.17 3.54
N PRO A 84 -8.27 -0.40 4.63
CA PRO A 84 -7.14 0.35 5.17
C PRO A 84 -6.03 -0.58 5.71
N ASP A 85 -4.80 -0.08 5.67
CA ASP A 85 -3.68 -0.62 6.43
C ASP A 85 -3.74 -0.17 7.89
N LYS A 86 -2.78 -0.61 8.71
CA LYS A 86 -2.62 -0.17 10.09
C LYS A 86 -1.45 0.79 10.21
N LEU A 87 -1.65 1.87 10.97
CA LEU A 87 -0.62 2.81 11.40
C LEU A 87 -0.53 2.77 12.92
N LYS A 88 0.70 2.71 13.44
CA LYS A 88 0.96 2.86 14.86
C LYS A 88 1.20 4.33 15.20
N VAL A 89 0.37 4.89 16.07
CA VAL A 89 0.48 6.26 16.60
C VAL A 89 0.53 6.18 18.12
N SER A 90 1.64 6.61 18.72
CA SER A 90 1.83 6.57 20.18
C SER A 90 1.57 5.19 20.81
N GLY A 91 1.87 4.11 20.08
CA GLY A 91 1.64 2.73 20.54
C GLY A 91 0.25 2.17 20.25
N GLN A 92 -0.68 2.97 19.73
CA GLN A 92 -2.02 2.53 19.33
C GLN A 92 -2.08 2.25 17.84
N GLU A 93 -2.78 1.19 17.43
CA GLU A 93 -3.05 0.90 16.03
C GLU A 93 -4.33 1.60 15.58
N VAL A 94 -4.23 2.35 14.49
CA VAL A 94 -5.34 3.02 13.82
C VAL A 94 -5.37 2.62 12.34
N ASP A 95 -6.54 2.72 11.71
CA ASP A 95 -6.64 2.51 10.26
C ASP A 95 -5.91 3.63 9.51
N ALA A 96 -5.25 3.29 8.40
CA ALA A 96 -4.55 4.25 7.57
C ALA A 96 -4.52 3.86 6.08
N TYR A 97 -4.50 4.87 5.23
CA TYR A 97 -4.23 4.77 3.81
C TYR A 97 -2.93 5.49 3.47
N PHE A 98 -2.02 4.78 2.80
CA PHE A 98 -0.74 5.30 2.37
C PHE A 98 -0.76 5.56 0.86
N PHE A 99 -0.23 6.71 0.43
CA PHE A 99 -0.26 7.12 -0.97
C PHE A 99 0.99 7.91 -1.35
N HIS A 100 1.32 7.95 -2.64
CA HIS A 100 2.37 8.82 -3.14
C HIS A 100 2.08 9.35 -4.55
N ARG A 101 1.93 8.46 -5.52
CA ARG A 101 1.82 8.82 -6.93
C ARG A 101 0.37 8.82 -7.41
N PRO A 102 0.00 9.68 -8.37
CA PRO A 102 -1.37 9.76 -8.85
C PRO A 102 -1.87 8.47 -9.54
N GLU A 103 -0.97 7.63 -10.05
CA GLU A 103 -1.30 6.35 -10.70
C GLU A 103 -1.55 5.20 -9.71
N GLU A 104 -1.25 5.39 -8.43
CA GLU A 104 -1.45 4.38 -7.39
C GLU A 104 -2.94 4.31 -6.95
N PRO A 105 -3.38 3.23 -6.28
CA PRO A 105 -4.78 3.05 -5.89
C PRO A 105 -5.38 4.24 -5.11
N HIS A 106 -4.58 4.86 -4.24
CA HIS A 106 -4.94 6.05 -3.47
C HIS A 106 -4.38 7.35 -4.05
N GLY A 107 -3.91 7.31 -5.30
CA GLY A 107 -3.29 8.45 -5.98
C GLY A 107 -4.20 9.65 -6.10
N TYR A 108 -5.52 9.46 -6.02
CA TYR A 108 -6.51 10.55 -5.98
C TYR A 108 -6.34 11.49 -4.77
N LEU A 109 -5.63 11.07 -3.71
CA LEU A 109 -5.29 11.91 -2.57
C LEU A 109 -4.11 12.85 -2.87
N SER A 110 -3.27 12.53 -3.86
CA SER A 110 -2.13 13.35 -4.26
C SER A 110 -2.56 14.69 -4.85
N ASN A 111 -1.78 15.73 -4.60
CA ASN A 111 -1.94 17.05 -5.24
C ASN A 111 -1.70 16.99 -6.75
N TRP A 112 -0.94 15.98 -7.21
CA TRP A 112 -0.58 15.78 -8.61
C TRP A 112 -1.65 15.04 -9.41
N TYR A 113 -2.69 14.53 -8.75
CA TYR A 113 -3.80 13.89 -9.43
C TYR A 113 -4.61 14.90 -10.24
N THR A 114 -4.73 14.67 -11.54
CA THR A 114 -5.55 15.48 -12.44
C THR A 114 -7.00 15.45 -11.97
N SER A 115 -7.47 16.60 -11.50
CA SER A 115 -8.80 16.77 -10.92
C SER A 115 -9.21 18.21 -11.12
N PRO A 116 -9.80 18.55 -12.28
CA PRO A 116 -10.13 19.92 -12.60
C PRO A 116 -11.11 20.54 -11.61
N PHE A 117 -10.91 21.81 -11.28
CA PHE A 117 -11.84 22.59 -10.46
C PHE A 117 -11.69 24.10 -10.73
N ASP A 118 -12.73 24.85 -10.40
CA ASP A 118 -12.73 26.31 -10.47
C ASP A 118 -12.60 26.92 -9.07
N LEU A 119 -11.72 27.90 -8.88
CA LEU A 119 -11.55 28.59 -7.61
C LEU A 119 -11.12 30.05 -7.83
N ASP A 120 -11.72 30.98 -7.09
CA ASP A 120 -11.44 32.41 -7.18
C ASP A 120 -11.55 32.96 -8.63
N GLY A 121 -12.48 32.40 -9.42
CA GLY A 121 -12.72 32.80 -10.82
C GLY A 121 -11.71 32.25 -11.84
N MET A 122 -10.88 31.29 -11.44
CA MET A 122 -9.87 30.66 -12.29
C MET A 122 -10.05 29.15 -12.34
N HIS A 123 -9.69 28.55 -13.48
CA HIS A 123 -9.70 27.11 -13.69
C HIS A 123 -8.32 26.51 -13.39
N PHE A 124 -8.28 25.38 -12.67
CA PHE A 124 -7.06 24.63 -12.36
C PHE A 124 -7.20 23.17 -12.75
N SER A 125 -6.17 22.59 -13.35
CA SER A 125 -6.14 21.16 -13.75
C SER A 125 -5.89 20.21 -12.57
N SER A 126 -5.24 20.71 -11.52
CA SER A 126 -4.90 19.96 -10.31
C SER A 126 -4.66 20.90 -9.13
N VAL A 127 -4.58 20.32 -7.93
CA VAL A 127 -4.23 21.08 -6.72
C VAL A 127 -2.78 21.58 -6.78
N GLU A 128 -1.86 20.82 -7.39
CA GLU A 128 -0.47 21.28 -7.61
C GLU A 128 -0.42 22.59 -8.41
N GLN A 129 -1.19 22.68 -9.50
CA GLN A 129 -1.23 23.90 -10.33
C GLN A 129 -1.69 25.11 -9.49
N TYR A 130 -2.74 24.93 -8.70
CA TYR A 130 -3.25 25.96 -7.80
C TYR A 130 -2.21 26.37 -6.75
N ILE A 131 -1.55 25.41 -6.09
CA ILE A 131 -0.52 25.71 -5.07
C ILE A 131 0.61 26.54 -5.68
N MET A 132 1.14 26.12 -6.84
CA MET A 132 2.25 26.80 -7.48
C MET A 132 1.84 28.19 -8.00
N TYR A 133 0.64 28.32 -8.56
CA TYR A 133 0.08 29.60 -8.96
C TYR A 133 -0.02 30.55 -7.76
N ARG A 134 -0.64 30.11 -6.65
CA ARG A 134 -0.80 30.91 -5.44
C ARG A 134 0.52 31.28 -4.82
N LYS A 135 1.50 30.38 -4.84
CA LYS A 135 2.86 30.66 -4.37
C LYS A 135 3.47 31.82 -5.16
N CYS A 136 3.40 31.79 -6.50
CA CYS A 136 3.90 32.88 -7.33
C CYS A 136 3.17 34.21 -7.05
N VAL A 137 1.84 34.18 -6.95
CA VAL A 137 1.03 35.38 -6.66
C VAL A 137 1.38 35.99 -5.29
N ILE A 138 1.56 35.18 -4.25
CA ILE A 138 1.91 35.66 -2.89
C ILE A 138 3.21 36.46 -2.90
N PHE A 139 4.17 36.09 -3.75
CA PHE A 139 5.46 36.78 -3.86
C PHE A 139 5.51 37.81 -5.01
N GLY A 140 4.38 38.10 -5.65
CA GLY A 140 4.29 39.08 -6.73
C GLY A 140 4.92 38.66 -8.06
N ASP A 141 5.22 37.37 -8.26
CA ASP A 141 5.79 36.85 -9.50
C ASP A 141 4.68 36.51 -10.51
N GLU A 142 4.09 37.53 -11.12
CA GLU A 142 3.02 37.39 -12.10
C GLU A 142 3.43 36.59 -13.35
N ASN A 143 4.71 36.68 -13.74
CA ASN A 143 5.22 35.99 -14.91
C ASN A 143 5.23 34.47 -14.68
N SER A 144 5.76 34.03 -13.53
CA SER A 144 5.72 32.62 -13.16
C SER A 144 4.29 32.14 -12.88
N ALA A 145 3.43 32.99 -12.30
CA ALA A 145 2.02 32.65 -12.10
C ALA A 145 1.30 32.36 -13.44
N LYS A 146 1.51 33.20 -14.47
CA LYS A 146 0.99 32.97 -15.82
C LYS A 146 1.58 31.71 -16.46
N ALA A 147 2.88 31.47 -16.28
CA ALA A 147 3.55 30.29 -16.81
C ALA A 147 3.04 28.99 -16.18
N VAL A 148 2.76 28.97 -14.87
CA VAL A 148 2.13 27.83 -14.18
C VAL A 148 0.75 27.51 -14.78
N LEU A 149 -0.06 28.52 -15.06
CA LEU A 149 -1.40 28.34 -15.65
C LEU A 149 -1.36 27.86 -17.10
N ALA A 150 -0.28 28.15 -17.82
CA ALA A 150 -0.11 27.78 -19.22
C ALA A 150 0.30 26.31 -19.43
N THR A 151 0.56 25.54 -18.36
CA THR A 151 0.93 24.12 -18.45
C THR A 151 0.01 23.24 -17.61
N GLU A 152 -0.31 22.06 -18.11
CA GLU A 152 -1.06 21.03 -17.38
C GLU A 152 -0.14 19.99 -16.72
N ASP A 153 1.17 20.02 -17.02
CA ASP A 153 2.16 19.08 -16.47
C ASP A 153 2.58 19.49 -15.05
N THR A 154 2.26 18.65 -14.06
CA THR A 154 2.46 18.92 -12.63
C THR A 154 3.94 19.07 -12.26
N ALA A 155 4.83 18.31 -12.91
CA ALA A 155 6.27 18.45 -12.71
C ALA A 155 6.78 19.82 -13.18
N THR A 156 6.31 20.30 -14.33
CA THR A 156 6.62 21.63 -14.87
C THR A 156 6.05 22.74 -13.98
N GLN A 157 4.79 22.62 -13.55
CA GLN A 157 4.15 23.56 -12.60
C GLN A 157 5.00 23.70 -11.33
N GLN A 158 5.41 22.57 -10.75
CA GLN A 158 6.26 22.54 -9.56
C GLN A 158 7.63 23.18 -9.81
N ALA A 159 8.26 22.88 -10.95
CA ALA A 159 9.57 23.43 -11.30
C ALA A 159 9.54 24.96 -11.43
N ILE A 160 8.45 25.52 -11.98
CA ILE A 160 8.22 26.97 -12.07
C ILE A 160 8.01 27.55 -10.67
N GLY A 161 7.05 27.02 -9.90
CA GLY A 161 6.71 27.56 -8.58
C GLY A 161 7.85 27.43 -7.55
N ARG A 162 8.78 26.47 -7.71
CA ARG A 162 10.02 26.41 -6.90
C ARG A 162 10.95 27.59 -7.14
N LYS A 163 10.89 28.23 -8.31
CA LYS A 163 11.74 29.36 -8.72
C LYS A 163 11.03 30.71 -8.62
N ALA A 164 9.86 30.77 -7.96
CA ALA A 164 9.10 32.01 -7.79
C ALA A 164 9.98 33.14 -7.27
N ALA A 165 10.04 34.25 -8.00
CA ALA A 165 10.78 35.44 -7.62
C ALA A 165 10.25 36.00 -6.30
N GLY A 166 11.14 36.56 -5.47
CA GLY A 166 10.76 37.15 -4.18
C GLY A 166 10.36 36.14 -3.09
N TYR A 167 10.60 34.84 -3.30
CA TYR A 167 10.27 33.79 -2.31
C TYR A 167 10.91 34.03 -0.94
N ILE A 168 10.07 34.05 0.09
CA ILE A 168 10.49 34.09 1.50
C ILE A 168 9.95 32.84 2.21
N GLY A 169 10.86 32.00 2.68
CA GLY A 169 10.53 30.69 3.26
C GLY A 169 9.59 30.76 4.47
N SER A 170 9.80 31.71 5.38
CA SER A 170 8.95 31.88 6.56
C SER A 170 7.52 32.30 6.22
N VAL A 171 7.35 33.19 5.24
CA VAL A 171 6.03 33.61 4.74
C VAL A 171 5.31 32.43 4.11
N TRP A 172 6.00 31.66 3.25
CA TRP A 172 5.40 30.47 2.65
C TRP A 172 5.06 29.41 3.69
N ALA A 173 5.93 29.17 4.68
CA ALA A 173 5.67 28.20 5.74
C ALA A 173 4.38 28.51 6.51
N GLY A 174 4.09 29.78 6.79
CA GLY A 174 2.85 30.20 7.45
C GLY A 174 1.59 30.08 6.58
N MET A 175 1.71 30.24 5.26
CA MET A 175 0.55 30.29 4.35
C MET A 175 0.24 28.95 3.66
N ARG A 176 1.26 28.09 3.48
CA ARG A 176 1.18 26.90 2.61
C ARG A 176 0.03 25.96 2.96
N GLN A 177 -0.24 25.75 4.25
CA GLN A 177 -1.30 24.86 4.72
C GLN A 177 -2.68 25.40 4.32
N MET A 178 -2.92 26.69 4.52
CA MET A 178 -4.18 27.34 4.12
C MET A 178 -4.38 27.31 2.61
N VAL A 179 -3.31 27.51 1.84
CA VAL A 179 -3.36 27.40 0.38
C VAL A 179 -3.77 25.98 -0.01
N VAL A 180 -3.05 24.96 0.46
CA VAL A 180 -3.37 23.56 0.12
C VAL A 180 -4.79 23.19 0.53
N PHE A 181 -5.20 23.53 1.74
CA PHE A 181 -6.54 23.26 2.23
C PHE A 181 -7.63 23.85 1.30
N ARG A 182 -7.48 25.11 0.85
CA ARG A 182 -8.43 25.73 -0.09
C ARG A 182 -8.51 24.98 -1.43
N GLY A 183 -7.36 24.57 -1.96
CA GLY A 183 -7.29 23.81 -3.22
C GLY A 183 -7.93 22.44 -3.09
N LEU A 184 -7.59 21.70 -2.02
CA LEU A 184 -8.19 20.41 -1.72
C LEU A 184 -9.70 20.53 -1.52
N MET A 185 -10.17 21.54 -0.78
CA MET A 185 -11.59 21.77 -0.58
C MET A 185 -12.31 22.00 -1.91
N ALA A 186 -11.76 22.81 -2.81
CA ALA A 186 -12.34 23.05 -4.14
C ALA A 186 -12.35 21.76 -4.99
N LYS A 187 -11.23 21.03 -5.03
CA LYS A 187 -11.12 19.73 -5.70
C LYS A 187 -12.22 18.77 -5.24
N PHE A 188 -12.30 18.49 -3.95
CA PHE A 188 -13.22 17.48 -3.42
C PHE A 188 -14.67 17.97 -3.38
N ARG A 189 -14.95 19.28 -3.33
CA ARG A 189 -16.33 19.77 -3.46
C ARG A 189 -16.90 19.70 -4.87
N GLN A 190 -16.05 19.81 -5.90
CA GLN A 190 -16.51 19.90 -7.30
C GLN A 190 -16.42 18.56 -8.04
N ASN A 191 -15.70 17.58 -7.47
CA ASN A 191 -15.53 16.26 -8.05
C ASN A 191 -16.23 15.22 -7.16
N GLU A 192 -17.51 14.95 -7.40
CA GLU A 192 -18.35 14.09 -6.53
C GLU A 192 -17.78 12.67 -6.35
N ASP A 193 -17.22 12.05 -7.39
CA ASP A 193 -16.59 10.73 -7.27
C ASP A 193 -15.37 10.75 -6.33
N LEU A 194 -14.57 11.82 -6.38
CA LEU A 194 -13.41 11.99 -5.51
C LEU A 194 -13.83 12.33 -4.09
N LYS A 195 -14.88 13.15 -3.95
CA LYS A 195 -15.52 13.46 -2.67
C LYS A 195 -15.92 12.19 -1.95
N GLN A 196 -16.65 11.31 -2.65
CA GLN A 196 -17.12 10.06 -2.08
C GLN A 196 -15.94 9.17 -1.68
N LYS A 197 -14.93 9.02 -2.54
CA LYS A 197 -13.72 8.26 -2.21
C LYS A 197 -13.02 8.79 -0.95
N LEU A 198 -12.95 10.11 -0.77
CA LEU A 198 -12.38 10.71 0.44
C LEU A 198 -13.25 10.43 1.68
N LEU A 199 -14.57 10.56 1.57
CA LEU A 199 -15.50 10.26 2.67
C LEU A 199 -15.45 8.78 3.07
N ASP A 200 -15.34 7.89 2.09
CA ASP A 200 -15.24 6.43 2.27
C ASP A 200 -13.97 6.00 3.01
N THR A 201 -12.97 6.88 3.13
CA THR A 201 -11.81 6.61 3.99
C THR A 201 -12.16 6.56 5.48
N GLY A 202 -13.40 6.89 5.85
CA GLY A 202 -13.87 6.80 7.23
C GLY A 202 -12.99 7.67 8.14
N ASP A 203 -12.62 7.15 9.29
CA ASP A 203 -11.76 7.87 10.24
C ASP A 203 -10.28 7.49 10.09
N ALA A 204 -9.92 6.83 8.98
CA ALA A 204 -8.56 6.40 8.73
C ALA A 204 -7.60 7.60 8.57
N TYR A 205 -6.37 7.41 9.01
CA TYR A 205 -5.27 8.33 8.74
C TYR A 205 -4.89 8.30 7.26
N LEU A 206 -4.63 9.46 6.68
CA LEU A 206 -4.13 9.61 5.33
C LEU A 206 -2.65 10.00 5.38
N VAL A 207 -1.79 9.23 4.72
CA VAL A 207 -0.33 9.39 4.83
C VAL A 207 0.31 9.46 3.46
N GLU A 208 0.83 10.63 3.10
CA GLU A 208 1.65 10.81 1.90
C GLU A 208 3.07 10.26 2.18
N CYS A 209 3.57 9.41 1.31
CA CYS A 209 4.83 8.68 1.47
C CYS A 209 5.88 9.06 0.41
N ALA A 210 6.70 10.05 0.73
CA ALA A 210 7.84 10.44 -0.10
C ALA A 210 9.11 10.57 0.76
N GLY A 211 10.16 9.84 0.38
CA GLY A 211 11.42 9.83 1.16
C GLY A 211 12.14 11.18 1.22
N SER A 212 12.03 11.98 0.15
CA SER A 212 12.70 13.28 0.02
C SER A 212 11.86 14.47 0.50
N ASP A 213 10.55 14.29 0.69
CA ASP A 213 9.66 15.36 1.13
C ASP A 213 9.44 15.25 2.64
N LYS A 214 9.94 16.24 3.39
CA LYS A 214 9.84 16.28 4.85
C LYS A 214 8.72 17.22 5.34
N ILE A 215 7.98 17.82 4.42
CA ILE A 215 6.97 18.83 4.73
C ILE A 215 5.59 18.26 4.43
N TRP A 216 5.37 17.84 3.18
CA TRP A 216 4.05 17.41 2.73
C TRP A 216 3.82 15.92 3.04
N ALA A 217 4.89 15.15 3.09
CA ALA A 217 4.89 13.71 3.32
C ALA A 217 5.46 13.33 4.69
N CYS A 218 5.30 12.07 5.09
CA CYS A 218 5.88 11.51 6.32
C CYS A 218 7.42 11.33 6.26
N GLY A 219 8.04 11.61 5.12
CA GLY A 219 9.48 11.47 4.91
C GLY A 219 9.97 10.03 4.71
N ILE A 220 9.05 9.05 4.61
CA ILE A 220 9.35 7.63 4.34
C ILE A 220 8.76 7.24 2.99
N ARG A 221 9.43 6.36 2.23
CA ARG A 221 8.94 5.90 0.93
C ARG A 221 7.77 4.94 1.10
N LEU A 222 6.87 4.91 0.10
CA LEU A 222 5.71 4.02 0.13
C LEU A 222 6.06 2.53 0.23
N ASN A 223 7.25 2.12 -0.22
CA ASN A 223 7.72 0.74 -0.16
C ASN A 223 8.63 0.43 1.05
N ASP A 224 8.73 1.35 2.02
CA ASP A 224 9.49 1.15 3.25
C ASP A 224 8.53 0.96 4.42
N ASP A 225 8.63 -0.16 5.12
CA ASP A 225 7.71 -0.55 6.21
C ASP A 225 7.82 0.34 7.44
N LYS A 226 8.89 1.14 7.56
CA LYS A 226 8.97 2.17 8.59
C LYS A 226 7.82 3.17 8.54
N ARG A 227 7.12 3.29 7.40
CA ARG A 227 5.95 4.16 7.25
C ARG A 227 4.81 3.78 8.20
N PHE A 228 4.72 2.51 8.60
CA PHE A 228 3.64 1.99 9.45
C PHE A 228 3.78 2.35 10.94
N ASP A 229 4.87 2.99 11.37
CA ASP A 229 5.01 3.54 12.72
C ASP A 229 5.34 5.02 12.63
N ALA A 230 4.42 5.86 13.12
CA ALA A 230 4.54 7.31 13.08
C ALA A 230 5.78 7.83 13.85
N ALA A 231 6.30 7.06 14.81
CA ALA A 231 7.55 7.41 15.51
C ALA A 231 8.79 7.38 14.61
N ASN A 232 8.73 6.69 13.46
CA ASN A 232 9.81 6.64 12.47
C ASN A 232 9.71 7.76 11.43
N TRP A 233 8.63 8.53 11.41
CA TRP A 233 8.44 9.58 10.42
C TRP A 233 9.50 10.66 10.59
N THR A 234 9.96 11.17 9.45
CA THR A 234 10.98 12.23 9.40
C THR A 234 10.46 13.49 8.71
N GLY A 235 9.17 13.49 8.37
CA GLY A 235 8.46 14.61 7.77
C GLY A 235 7.09 14.82 8.39
N ASP A 236 6.52 16.00 8.12
CA ASP A 236 5.34 16.51 8.83
C ASP A 236 3.99 15.96 8.33
N ASN A 237 3.96 15.24 7.20
CA ASN A 237 2.72 14.70 6.58
C ASN A 237 1.58 15.73 6.46
N ILE A 238 1.91 17.00 6.16
CA ILE A 238 0.92 18.09 6.14
C ILE A 238 -0.22 17.82 5.14
N LEU A 239 0.08 17.20 3.99
CA LEU A 239 -0.95 16.89 2.99
C LEU A 239 -1.99 15.92 3.56
N GLY A 240 -1.53 14.85 4.20
CA GLY A 240 -2.40 13.86 4.84
C GLY A 240 -3.35 14.49 5.86
N PHE A 241 -2.83 15.34 6.75
CA PHE A 241 -3.67 16.03 7.74
C PHE A 241 -4.65 17.01 7.10
N ALA A 242 -4.22 17.77 6.08
CA ALA A 242 -5.11 18.68 5.38
C ALA A 242 -6.27 17.95 4.67
N LEU A 243 -6.03 16.76 4.13
CA LEU A 243 -7.08 15.91 3.54
C LEU A 243 -8.10 15.43 4.59
N MET A 244 -7.63 15.06 5.78
CA MET A 244 -8.51 14.66 6.89
C MET A 244 -9.40 15.82 7.34
N GLU A 245 -8.85 17.03 7.48
CA GLU A 245 -9.67 18.22 7.79
C GLU A 245 -10.67 18.54 6.68
N VAL A 246 -10.29 18.37 5.40
CA VAL A 246 -11.23 18.54 4.28
C VAL A 246 -12.36 17.51 4.35
N ARG A 247 -12.04 16.26 4.72
CA ARG A 247 -13.03 15.19 4.91
C ARG A 247 -14.06 15.56 5.99
N GLU A 248 -13.61 16.04 7.16
CA GLU A 248 -14.53 16.43 8.24
C GLU A 248 -15.47 17.57 7.81
N MET A 249 -14.91 18.62 7.18
CA MET A 249 -15.69 19.75 6.68
C MET A 249 -16.70 19.36 5.57
N LEU A 250 -16.43 18.27 4.84
CA LEU A 250 -17.35 17.75 3.83
C LEU A 250 -18.47 16.89 4.46
N ARG A 251 -18.20 16.21 5.58
CA ARG A 251 -19.21 15.47 6.34
C ARG A 251 -20.25 16.42 6.94
N GLU A 252 -19.80 17.48 7.61
CA GLU A 252 -20.69 18.48 8.23
C GLU A 252 -21.59 19.20 7.21
N ALA A 253 -21.16 19.31 5.95
CA ALA A 253 -21.95 19.94 4.90
C ALA A 253 -23.05 19.04 4.29
N VAL A 254 -23.08 17.75 4.67
CA VAL A 254 -24.08 16.76 4.21
C VAL A 254 -25.19 16.56 5.25
N GLU A 255 -24.97 16.95 6.50
CA GLU A 255 -25.97 16.99 7.59
C GLU A 255 -26.83 18.27 7.56
#